data_AF-A0A6V7V3R0-F1
#
_entry.id   AF-A0A6V7V3R0-F1
#
_cell.length_a   1.000
_cell.length_b   1.000
_cell.length_c   1.000
_cell.angle_alpha   90.00
_cell.angle_beta   90.00
_cell.angle_gamma   90.00
#
_symmetry.space_group_name_H-M   'P 1'
#
loop_
_entity.id
_entity.type
_entity.pdbx_description
1 polymer ?
#
loop_
_entity_poly.entity_id
_entity_poly.type
_entity_poly.pdbx_seq_one_letter_code
_entity_poly.pdbx_strand_id
1 'polypeptide(L)'
;LILPLYSRWTLYESMLNESHFICESKLWSQRGEDKFKEILAKIGLTLAECRQNFEVIKKDRRLEIFKIIKEYLNKTFASFNTNFGFNSTYNAVDFARILTIRLEWNQSDKPDSELSRRFESTNEILREFFKTGGRELPPLKHSVELYKMALKSLNELVKRSIAQKHVVLMSRFFLLSLSDQCSMLGLLSSRHFLFLFFHSVLRAYVSTNPTSRGTKPFILIFPLLGEHSGWYLISGLMPLVEIMADTSGKSVIGSAFKHVAREANIEIRHTFDSNVVMIRALDRFRFLNILEARFESI
;
A
#
# COMPACT_ATOMS: atom_id res chain seq x y z
N LEU A 1 3.92 -6.83 -15.40
CA LEU A 1 4.24 -7.59 -14.16
C LEU A 1 3.42 -7.02 -13.03
N ILE A 2 3.22 -7.77 -11.94
CA ILE A 2 2.59 -7.26 -10.71
C ILE A 2 3.56 -6.36 -9.91
N LEU A 3 4.83 -6.34 -10.32
CA LEU A 3 5.88 -5.54 -9.70
C LEU A 3 5.62 -4.03 -9.90
N PRO A 4 5.71 -3.20 -8.85
CA PRO A 4 5.46 -1.77 -8.95
C PRO A 4 6.61 -1.04 -9.66
N LEU A 5 6.26 -0.18 -10.63
CA LEU A 5 7.20 0.71 -11.31
C LEU A 5 8.37 -0.03 -11.99
N TYR A 6 8.20 -1.31 -12.35
CA TYR A 6 9.32 -2.13 -12.84
C TYR A 6 9.98 -1.53 -14.09
N SER A 7 9.25 -0.77 -14.91
CA SER A 7 9.79 -0.07 -16.08
C SER A 7 10.45 1.28 -15.75
N ARG A 8 10.48 1.70 -14.48
CA ARG A 8 10.91 3.06 -14.08
C ARG A 8 12.09 3.08 -13.13
N TRP A 9 12.55 1.93 -12.70
CA TRP A 9 13.76 1.75 -11.90
C TRP A 9 14.29 0.33 -12.12
N THR A 10 15.17 -0.13 -11.23
CA THR A 10 15.75 -1.46 -11.32
C THR A 10 14.71 -2.53 -10.95
N LEU A 11 14.88 -3.73 -11.51
CA LEU A 11 14.03 -4.86 -11.16
C LEU A 11 14.18 -5.21 -9.67
N TYR A 12 15.39 -5.04 -9.13
CA TYR A 12 15.71 -5.22 -7.72
C TYR A 12 14.86 -4.33 -6.82
N GLU A 13 14.79 -3.03 -7.12
CA GLU A 13 13.96 -2.08 -6.36
C GLU A 13 12.47 -2.40 -6.49
N SER A 14 12.02 -2.76 -7.69
CA SER A 14 10.63 -3.14 -7.92
C SER A 14 10.21 -4.35 -7.07
N MET A 15 11.06 -5.37 -6.99
CA MET A 15 10.82 -6.56 -6.17
C MET A 15 10.94 -6.28 -4.67
N LEU A 16 11.93 -5.51 -4.21
CA LEU A 16 12.05 -5.11 -2.80
C LEU A 16 10.85 -4.32 -2.28
N ASN A 17 10.08 -3.72 -3.20
CA ASN A 17 8.89 -2.94 -2.89
C ASN A 17 7.57 -3.67 -3.21
N GLU A 18 7.62 -4.97 -3.54
CA GLU A 18 6.44 -5.79 -3.78
C GLU A 18 6.19 -6.75 -2.60
N SER A 19 4.92 -6.81 -2.18
CA SER A 19 4.48 -7.52 -0.98
C SER A 19 4.89 -9.00 -0.91
N HIS A 20 4.84 -9.75 -2.01
CA HIS A 20 5.19 -11.16 -2.02
C HIS A 20 6.67 -11.37 -1.72
N PHE A 21 7.55 -10.64 -2.39
CA PHE A 21 8.99 -10.73 -2.14
C PHE A 21 9.36 -10.25 -0.74
N ILE A 22 8.75 -9.15 -0.25
CA ILE A 22 8.91 -8.68 1.13
C ILE A 22 8.57 -9.79 2.13
N CYS A 23 7.44 -10.47 1.94
CA CYS A 23 6.96 -11.52 2.85
C CYS A 23 7.82 -12.78 2.81
N GLU A 24 8.11 -13.28 1.61
CA GLU A 24 8.81 -14.54 1.43
C GLU A 24 10.25 -14.48 1.93
N SER A 25 10.95 -13.39 1.59
CA SER A 25 12.32 -13.17 2.06
C SER A 25 12.39 -12.67 3.51
N LYS A 26 11.26 -12.25 4.10
CA LYS A 26 11.19 -11.64 5.44
C LYS A 26 12.14 -10.44 5.55
N LEU A 27 11.99 -9.44 4.67
CA LEU A 27 12.87 -8.27 4.57
C LEU A 27 12.95 -7.41 5.85
N TRP A 28 12.11 -7.67 6.85
CA TRP A 28 12.20 -7.07 8.18
C TRP A 28 13.20 -7.75 9.11
N SER A 29 13.82 -8.85 8.67
CA SER A 29 14.80 -9.62 9.45
C SER A 29 16.23 -9.36 8.99
N GLN A 30 17.21 -9.60 9.86
CA GLN A 30 18.62 -9.34 9.54
C GLN A 30 19.18 -10.19 8.40
N ARG A 31 18.61 -11.38 8.16
CA ARG A 31 18.96 -12.26 7.03
C ARG A 31 18.04 -12.08 5.82
N GLY A 32 17.12 -11.12 5.87
CA GLY A 32 16.08 -10.97 4.85
C GLY A 32 16.65 -10.63 3.47
N GLU A 33 17.65 -9.76 3.42
CA GLU A 33 18.32 -9.40 2.16
C GLU A 33 19.09 -10.57 1.55
N ASP A 34 19.75 -11.38 2.37
CA ASP A 34 20.49 -12.54 1.87
C ASP A 34 19.51 -13.59 1.33
N LYS A 35 18.41 -13.83 2.05
CA LYS A 35 17.33 -14.68 1.55
C LYS A 35 16.71 -14.15 0.27
N PHE A 36 16.58 -12.84 0.11
CA PHE A 36 16.12 -12.24 -1.14
C PHE A 36 17.08 -12.49 -2.30
N LYS A 37 18.40 -12.36 -2.07
CA LYS A 37 19.42 -12.71 -3.09
C LYS A 37 19.39 -14.21 -3.44
N GLU A 38 19.18 -15.09 -2.46
CA GLU A 38 19.00 -16.52 -2.69
C GLU A 38 17.78 -16.81 -3.56
N ILE A 39 16.65 -16.12 -3.34
CA ILE A 39 15.45 -16.22 -4.19
C ILE A 39 15.79 -15.83 -5.63
N LEU A 40 16.47 -14.69 -5.84
CA LEU A 40 16.87 -14.24 -7.19
C LEU A 40 17.72 -15.30 -7.90
N ALA A 41 18.70 -15.86 -7.20
CA ALA A 41 19.55 -16.93 -7.74
C ALA A 41 18.74 -18.18 -8.09
N LYS A 42 17.82 -18.59 -7.21
CA LYS A 42 16.95 -19.76 -7.40
C LYS A 42 16.03 -19.63 -8.62
N ILE A 43 15.54 -18.42 -8.92
CA ILE A 43 14.68 -18.17 -10.09
C ILE A 43 15.47 -17.87 -11.36
N GLY A 44 16.81 -17.92 -11.32
CA GLY A 44 17.65 -17.71 -12.51
C GLY A 44 17.84 -16.23 -12.90
N LEU A 45 17.73 -15.30 -11.94
CA LEU A 45 18.00 -13.89 -12.14
C LEU A 45 19.30 -13.48 -11.44
N THR A 46 20.26 -12.95 -12.20
CA THR A 46 21.53 -12.50 -11.61
C THR A 46 21.35 -11.17 -10.89
N LEU A 47 22.12 -10.94 -9.82
CA LEU A 47 22.07 -9.66 -9.09
C LEU A 47 22.47 -8.48 -9.96
N ALA A 48 23.44 -8.67 -10.85
CA ALA A 48 23.89 -7.64 -11.79
C ALA A 48 22.76 -7.22 -12.73
N GLU A 49 22.02 -8.19 -13.29
CA GLU A 49 20.86 -7.95 -14.13
C GLU A 49 19.74 -7.24 -13.36
N CYS A 50 19.43 -7.68 -12.15
CA CYS A 50 18.38 -7.05 -11.34
C CYS A 50 18.70 -5.61 -10.94
N ARG A 51 19.98 -5.24 -10.83
CA ARG A 51 20.44 -3.89 -10.46
C ARG A 51 20.52 -2.92 -11.63
N GLN A 52 20.33 -3.37 -12.86
CA GLN A 52 20.22 -2.47 -14.01
C GLN A 52 18.79 -1.94 -14.13
N ASN A 53 18.65 -0.74 -14.69
CA ASN A 53 17.32 -0.23 -15.05
C ASN A 53 16.67 -1.17 -16.05
N PHE A 54 15.42 -1.56 -15.79
CA PHE A 54 14.74 -2.58 -16.59
C PHE A 54 14.68 -2.23 -18.08
N GLU A 55 14.54 -0.94 -18.42
CA GLU A 55 14.49 -0.47 -19.82
C GLU A 55 15.79 -0.69 -20.60
N VAL A 56 16.93 -0.82 -19.91
CA VAL A 56 18.25 -1.06 -20.51
C VAL A 56 18.44 -2.54 -20.88
N ILE A 57 17.67 -3.44 -20.26
CA ILE A 57 17.76 -4.88 -20.52
C ILE A 57 17.24 -5.19 -21.95
N LYS A 58 17.99 -6.02 -22.69
CA LYS A 58 17.63 -6.44 -24.05
C LYS A 58 16.21 -7.02 -24.10
N LYS A 59 15.48 -6.73 -25.19
CA LYS A 59 14.06 -7.10 -25.33
C LYS A 59 13.78 -8.59 -25.10
N ASP A 60 14.57 -9.47 -25.72
CA ASP A 60 14.37 -10.92 -25.60
C ASP A 60 14.57 -11.40 -24.16
N ARG A 61 15.61 -10.88 -23.50
CA ARG A 61 15.87 -11.18 -22.08
C ARG A 61 14.76 -10.63 -21.18
N ARG A 62 14.22 -9.43 -21.44
CA ARG A 62 13.05 -8.92 -20.71
C ARG A 62 11.88 -9.89 -20.80
N LEU A 63 11.55 -10.40 -21.99
CA LEU A 63 10.46 -11.37 -22.19
C LEU A 63 10.68 -12.65 -21.38
N GLU A 64 11.92 -13.12 -21.30
CA GLU A 64 12.29 -14.26 -20.47
C GLU A 64 12.12 -13.97 -18.98
N ILE A 65 12.61 -12.83 -18.49
CA ILE A 65 12.39 -12.37 -17.11
C ILE A 65 10.90 -12.30 -16.78
N PHE A 66 10.08 -11.77 -17.70
CA PHE A 66 8.62 -11.73 -17.53
C PHE A 66 8.04 -13.13 -17.31
N LYS A 67 8.50 -14.12 -18.09
CA LYS A 67 8.06 -15.52 -17.97
C LYS A 67 8.51 -16.12 -16.63
N ILE A 68 9.79 -15.97 -16.27
CA ILE A 68 10.36 -16.43 -15.00
C ILE A 68 9.56 -15.92 -13.80
N ILE A 69 9.32 -14.60 -13.74
CA ILE A 69 8.61 -14.00 -12.60
C ILE A 69 7.14 -14.43 -12.58
N LYS A 70 6.50 -14.56 -13.74
CA LYS A 70 5.11 -15.02 -13.84
C LYS A 70 4.96 -16.46 -13.34
N GLU A 71 5.86 -17.35 -13.75
CA GLU A 71 5.90 -18.74 -13.31
C GLU A 71 6.18 -18.85 -11.81
N TYR A 72 7.15 -18.07 -11.33
CA TYR A 72 7.49 -18.03 -9.91
C TYR A 72 6.35 -17.55 -9.01
N LEU A 73 5.72 -16.43 -9.36
CA LEU A 73 4.63 -15.85 -8.56
C LEU A 73 3.33 -16.66 -8.67
N ASN A 74 3.23 -17.53 -9.69
CA ASN A 74 2.00 -18.22 -10.09
C ASN A 74 0.78 -17.29 -10.12
N LYS A 75 0.97 -16.05 -10.60
CA LYS A 75 -0.05 -15.01 -10.65
C LYS A 75 -0.05 -14.32 -12.01
N THR A 76 -1.23 -14.20 -12.59
CA THR A 76 -1.47 -13.42 -13.80
C THR A 76 -2.02 -12.05 -13.45
N PHE A 77 -1.54 -11.03 -14.15
CA PHE A 77 -2.09 -9.68 -14.05
C PHE A 77 -2.26 -9.10 -15.44
N ALA A 78 -3.51 -8.99 -15.85
CA ALA A 78 -3.90 -8.33 -17.08
C ALA A 78 -3.94 -6.82 -16.85
N SER A 79 -3.22 -6.08 -17.67
CA SER A 79 -3.16 -4.62 -17.63
C SER A 79 -2.81 -4.11 -19.03
N PHE A 80 -2.91 -2.80 -19.22
CA PHE A 80 -2.63 -2.13 -20.48
C PHE A 80 -1.29 -1.40 -20.38
N ASN A 81 -0.58 -1.34 -21.51
CA ASN A 81 0.61 -0.52 -21.66
C ASN A 81 0.38 0.49 -22.78
N THR A 82 0.87 1.71 -22.59
CA THR A 82 0.91 2.71 -23.65
C THR A 82 2.17 2.53 -24.49
N ASN A 83 2.06 2.78 -25.79
CA ASN A 83 3.19 2.82 -26.70
C ASN A 83 3.04 4.04 -27.60
N PHE A 84 3.95 5.00 -27.45
CA PHE A 84 4.00 6.20 -28.27
C PHE A 84 5.35 6.29 -28.99
N GLY A 85 5.49 5.57 -30.10
CA GLY A 85 6.70 5.59 -30.92
C GLY A 85 7.97 5.28 -30.11
N PHE A 86 8.89 6.24 -30.03
CA PHE A 86 10.18 6.11 -29.32
C PHE A 86 10.15 6.55 -27.86
N ASN A 87 8.99 6.94 -27.32
CA ASN A 87 8.85 7.39 -25.92
C ASN A 87 8.68 6.22 -24.96
N SER A 88 8.94 6.47 -23.67
CA SER A 88 8.88 5.47 -22.62
C SER A 88 7.47 4.87 -22.48
N THR A 89 7.40 3.54 -22.37
CA THR A 89 6.14 2.80 -22.27
C THR A 89 5.62 2.77 -20.83
N TYR A 90 4.39 3.25 -20.59
CA TYR A 90 3.80 3.23 -19.25
C TYR A 90 2.79 2.10 -19.09
N ASN A 91 2.89 1.37 -17.98
CA ASN A 91 1.80 0.51 -17.55
C ASN A 91 0.69 1.37 -16.94
N ALA A 92 -0.57 1.08 -17.29
CA ALA A 92 -1.73 1.84 -16.82
C ALA A 92 -1.80 1.95 -15.30
N VAL A 93 -1.41 0.90 -14.57
CA VAL A 93 -1.49 0.83 -13.11
C VAL A 93 -0.39 1.67 -12.47
N ASP A 94 0.82 1.62 -13.02
CA ASP A 94 1.91 2.45 -12.55
C ASP A 94 1.66 3.93 -12.86
N PHE A 95 1.11 4.24 -14.04
CA PHE A 95 0.71 5.61 -14.38
C PHE A 95 -0.34 6.15 -13.41
N ALA A 96 -1.38 5.36 -13.10
CA ALA A 96 -2.39 5.74 -12.11
C ALA A 96 -1.78 6.01 -10.73
N ARG A 97 -0.91 5.12 -10.24
CA ARG A 97 -0.15 5.29 -8.99
C ARG A 97 0.63 6.60 -8.96
N ILE A 98 1.34 6.91 -10.05
CA ILE A 98 2.13 8.15 -10.19
C ILE A 98 1.23 9.40 -10.16
N LEU A 99 0.03 9.34 -10.73
CA LEU A 99 -0.91 10.46 -10.62
C LEU A 99 -1.47 10.59 -9.20
N THR A 100 -1.70 9.47 -8.50
CA THR A 100 -2.21 9.47 -7.13
C THR A 100 -1.31 10.20 -6.14
N ILE A 101 0.03 10.12 -6.27
CA ILE A 101 0.91 10.90 -5.39
C ILE A 101 0.69 12.40 -5.56
N ARG A 102 0.41 12.89 -6.77
CA ARG A 102 0.13 14.31 -7.01
C ARG A 102 -1.20 14.77 -6.41
N LEU A 103 -2.18 13.86 -6.39
CA LEU A 103 -3.49 14.11 -5.77
C LEU A 103 -3.41 14.07 -4.24
N GLU A 104 -2.68 13.11 -3.66
CA GLU A 104 -2.88 12.72 -2.25
C GLU A 104 -1.69 13.02 -1.32
N TRP A 105 -0.48 13.36 -1.81
CA TRP A 105 0.74 13.53 -1.00
C TRP A 105 1.15 14.98 -0.68
N ASN A 106 1.78 15.12 0.49
CA ASN A 106 2.41 16.33 1.05
C ASN A 106 1.47 17.52 1.29
N GLN A 107 0.76 17.46 2.41
CA GLN A 107 -0.24 18.43 2.86
C GLN A 107 0.36 19.61 3.65
N SER A 108 1.69 19.75 3.75
CA SER A 108 2.29 20.53 4.85
C SER A 108 2.97 21.86 4.51
N ASP A 109 2.95 22.38 3.27
CA ASP A 109 3.60 23.68 3.00
C ASP A 109 2.68 24.79 2.47
N LYS A 110 1.46 24.48 2.00
CA LYS A 110 0.51 25.49 1.49
C LYS A 110 -0.96 25.06 1.70
N PRO A 111 -1.65 25.60 2.73
CA PRO A 111 -3.08 25.35 2.96
C PRO A 111 -3.95 25.79 1.76
N ASP A 112 -3.49 26.75 0.96
CA ASP A 112 -4.19 27.26 -0.24
C ASP A 112 -4.04 26.40 -1.52
N SER A 113 -3.48 25.18 -1.42
CA SER A 113 -3.61 24.19 -2.49
C SER A 113 -4.98 23.51 -2.39
N GLU A 114 -6.01 24.31 -2.66
CA GLU A 114 -7.39 23.88 -2.83
C GLU A 114 -7.41 22.53 -3.57
N LEU A 115 -8.16 21.54 -3.08
CA LEU A 115 -8.28 20.20 -3.70
C LEU A 115 -8.45 20.30 -5.23
N SER A 116 -9.20 21.32 -5.68
CA SER A 116 -9.38 21.74 -7.06
C SER A 116 -8.08 21.94 -7.83
N ARG A 117 -7.07 22.64 -7.25
CA ARG A 117 -5.76 22.86 -7.90
C ARG A 117 -4.96 21.57 -8.03
N ARG A 118 -4.99 20.68 -7.03
CA ARG A 118 -4.31 19.38 -7.11
C ARG A 118 -4.93 18.50 -8.18
N PHE A 119 -6.26 18.48 -8.23
CA PHE A 119 -7.02 17.80 -9.26
C PHE A 119 -6.67 18.36 -10.65
N GLU A 120 -6.68 19.68 -10.81
CA GLU A 120 -6.35 20.31 -12.10
C GLU A 120 -4.91 20.04 -12.52
N SER A 121 -3.92 20.24 -11.63
CA SER A 121 -2.52 19.91 -11.92
C SER A 121 -2.31 18.44 -12.29
N THR A 122 -3.08 17.51 -11.69
CA THR A 122 -3.00 16.09 -12.05
C THR A 122 -3.62 15.83 -13.43
N ASN A 123 -4.74 16.46 -13.73
CA ASN A 123 -5.37 16.38 -15.04
C ASN A 123 -4.50 16.99 -16.14
N GLU A 124 -3.80 18.09 -15.86
CA GLU A 124 -2.83 18.69 -16.77
C GLU A 124 -1.72 17.69 -17.12
N ILE A 125 -1.17 16.96 -16.13
CA ILE A 125 -0.17 15.91 -16.38
C ILE A 125 -0.72 14.85 -17.33
N LEU A 126 -1.93 14.36 -17.06
CA LEU A 126 -2.59 13.35 -17.89
C LEU A 126 -2.80 13.86 -19.32
N ARG A 127 -3.37 15.06 -19.48
CA ARG A 127 -3.67 15.67 -20.78
C ARG A 127 -2.41 15.94 -21.59
N GLU A 128 -1.41 16.55 -20.99
CA GLU A 128 -0.16 16.87 -21.66
C GLU A 128 0.63 15.62 -22.02
N PHE A 129 0.58 14.56 -21.20
CA PHE A 129 1.17 13.28 -21.55
C PHE A 129 0.58 12.72 -22.86
N PHE A 130 -0.74 12.72 -23.03
CA PHE A 130 -1.35 12.25 -24.28
C PHE A 130 -1.15 13.21 -25.45
N LYS A 131 -1.31 14.52 -25.23
CA LYS A 131 -1.17 15.56 -26.25
C LYS A 131 0.23 15.62 -26.84
N THR A 132 1.26 15.39 -26.02
CA THR A 132 2.66 15.38 -26.46
C THR A 132 3.13 14.02 -26.97
N GLY A 133 2.20 13.07 -27.18
CA GLY A 133 2.51 11.73 -27.68
C GLY A 133 3.37 10.95 -26.70
N GLY A 134 3.08 11.00 -25.40
CA GLY A 134 3.77 10.22 -24.38
C GLY A 134 5.07 10.82 -23.86
N ARG A 135 5.31 12.13 -24.06
CA ARG A 135 6.54 12.77 -23.58
C ARG A 135 6.52 12.92 -22.06
N GLU A 136 7.62 12.54 -21.43
CA GLU A 136 7.79 12.75 -19.99
C GLU A 136 8.18 14.18 -19.66
N LEU A 137 7.18 15.02 -19.48
CA LEU A 137 7.37 16.41 -19.03
C LEU A 137 7.81 16.48 -17.56
N PRO A 138 8.44 17.59 -17.12
CA PRO A 138 8.98 17.71 -15.76
C PRO A 138 8.00 17.37 -14.63
N PRO A 139 6.70 17.77 -14.67
CA PRO A 139 5.74 17.39 -13.62
C PRO A 139 5.51 15.89 -13.48
N LEU A 140 5.49 15.15 -14.60
CA LEU A 140 5.36 13.70 -14.60
C LEU A 140 6.62 13.05 -14.01
N LYS A 141 7.80 13.48 -14.46
CA LYS A 141 9.09 12.99 -13.93
C LYS A 141 9.21 13.21 -12.43
N HIS A 142 8.85 14.40 -11.97
CA HIS A 142 8.83 14.71 -10.54
C HIS A 142 7.88 13.78 -9.76
N SER A 143 6.68 13.54 -10.30
CA SER A 143 5.69 12.64 -9.68
C SER A 143 6.18 11.19 -9.63
N VAL A 144 6.91 10.73 -10.65
CA VAL A 144 7.55 9.40 -10.65
C VAL A 144 8.53 9.27 -9.48
N GLU A 145 9.43 10.24 -9.31
CA GLU A 145 10.41 10.20 -8.23
C GLU A 145 9.77 10.33 -6.84
N LEU A 146 8.76 11.19 -6.69
CA LEU A 146 7.99 11.29 -5.44
C LEU A 146 7.31 9.96 -5.09
N TYR A 147 6.68 9.29 -6.06
CA TYR A 147 6.03 8.01 -5.81
C TYR A 147 7.03 6.91 -5.42
N LYS A 148 8.21 6.86 -6.08
CA LYS A 148 9.28 5.93 -5.71
C LYS A 148 9.72 6.14 -4.26
N MET A 149 9.94 7.38 -3.84
CA MET A 149 10.32 7.71 -2.47
C MET A 149 9.22 7.34 -1.47
N ALA A 150 7.96 7.67 -1.77
CA ALA A 150 6.82 7.33 -0.93
C ALA A 150 6.68 5.80 -0.76
N LEU A 151 6.80 5.04 -1.85
CA LEU A 151 6.71 3.58 -1.82
C LEU A 151 7.83 2.95 -0.98
N LYS A 152 9.08 3.42 -1.13
CA LYS A 152 10.21 2.98 -0.31
C LYS A 152 9.97 3.25 1.17
N SER A 153 9.59 4.48 1.52
CA SER A 153 9.31 4.87 2.91
C SER A 153 8.14 4.07 3.52
N LEU A 154 7.10 3.80 2.72
CA LEU A 154 5.96 2.97 3.14
C LEU A 154 6.40 1.54 3.45
N ASN A 155 7.21 0.92 2.58
CA ASN A 155 7.70 -0.44 2.78
C ASN A 155 8.70 -0.54 3.95
N GLU A 156 9.49 0.50 4.20
CA GLU A 156 10.29 0.58 5.43
C GLU A 156 9.41 0.64 6.68
N LEU A 157 8.26 1.33 6.63
CA LEU A 157 7.28 1.31 7.72
C LEU A 157 6.64 -0.06 7.90
N VAL A 158 6.34 -0.78 6.80
CA VAL A 158 5.85 -2.17 6.86
C VAL A 158 6.86 -3.04 7.60
N LYS A 159 8.13 -2.99 7.20
CA LYS A 159 9.21 -3.77 7.81
C LYS A 159 9.35 -3.45 9.30
N ARG A 160 9.39 -2.16 9.66
CA ARG A 160 9.46 -1.71 11.06
C ARG A 160 8.27 -2.19 11.90
N SER A 161 7.05 -2.12 11.34
CA SER A 161 5.83 -2.55 12.05
C SER A 161 5.87 -4.03 12.47
N ILE A 162 6.49 -4.88 11.64
CA ILE A 162 6.68 -6.30 11.96
C ILE A 162 7.87 -6.51 12.91
N ALA A 163 9.02 -5.88 12.63
CA ALA A 163 10.23 -6.03 13.43
C ALA A 163 10.04 -5.57 14.89
N GLN A 164 9.31 -4.47 15.08
CA GLN A 164 9.03 -3.87 16.39
C GLN A 164 7.76 -4.42 17.05
N LYS A 165 7.10 -5.42 16.45
CA LYS A 165 5.87 -6.05 16.96
C LYS A 165 4.76 -5.06 17.30
N HIS A 166 4.53 -4.07 16.42
CA HIS A 166 3.43 -3.10 16.59
C HIS A 166 2.03 -3.71 16.46
N VAL A 167 1.94 -4.95 15.98
CA VAL A 167 0.69 -5.71 15.87
C VAL A 167 0.47 -6.52 17.14
N VAL A 168 -0.63 -6.24 17.83
CA VAL A 168 -1.05 -6.93 19.05
C VAL A 168 -2.32 -7.73 18.76
N LEU A 169 -2.41 -8.94 19.32
CA LEU A 169 -3.65 -9.70 19.30
C LEU A 169 -4.59 -9.16 20.38
N MET A 170 -5.71 -8.58 19.96
CA MET A 170 -6.92 -8.46 20.80
C MET A 170 -7.67 -9.79 20.72
N SER A 171 -8.54 -10.12 21.67
CA SER A 171 -9.18 -11.45 21.78
C SER A 171 -9.68 -11.97 20.42
N ARG A 172 -10.36 -11.11 19.64
CA ARG A 172 -11.02 -11.46 18.37
C ARG A 172 -10.45 -10.82 17.11
N PHE A 173 -9.52 -9.88 17.22
CA PHE A 173 -8.92 -9.21 16.06
C PHE A 173 -7.47 -8.83 16.33
N PHE A 174 -6.70 -8.56 15.29
CA PHE A 174 -5.36 -8.01 15.43
C PHE A 174 -5.41 -6.49 15.34
N LEU A 175 -4.76 -5.80 16.26
CA LEU A 175 -4.66 -4.35 16.31
C LEU A 175 -3.25 -3.90 15.92
N LEU A 176 -3.14 -3.11 14.86
CA LEU A 176 -1.97 -2.34 14.49
C LEU A 176 -2.17 -0.90 14.95
N SER A 177 -1.37 -0.45 15.92
CA SER A 177 -1.40 0.94 16.39
C SER A 177 -0.14 1.67 15.93
N LEU A 178 -0.30 2.83 15.30
CA LEU A 178 0.82 3.74 15.02
C LEU A 178 0.78 4.93 15.99
N SER A 179 1.96 5.35 16.46
CA SER A 179 2.11 6.52 17.33
C SER A 179 2.13 7.83 16.53
N ASP A 180 1.91 8.94 17.23
CA ASP A 180 2.03 10.30 16.71
C ASP A 180 3.44 10.64 16.17
N GLN A 181 4.47 9.94 16.66
CA GLN A 181 5.85 10.05 16.19
C GLN A 181 6.08 9.44 14.79
N CYS A 182 5.09 8.76 14.20
CA CYS A 182 5.24 8.19 12.87
C CYS A 182 5.28 9.30 11.80
N SER A 183 6.43 9.47 11.15
CA SER A 183 6.61 10.49 10.10
C SER A 183 5.73 10.28 8.86
N MET A 184 5.13 9.08 8.71
CA MET A 184 4.34 8.71 7.54
C MET A 184 2.83 8.92 7.75
N LEU A 185 2.37 9.44 8.90
CA LEU A 185 0.93 9.60 9.16
C LEU A 185 0.26 10.50 8.11
N GLY A 186 0.93 11.57 7.67
CA GLY A 186 0.45 12.40 6.56
C GLY A 186 0.28 11.63 5.25
N LEU A 187 1.15 10.64 4.97
CA LEU A 187 0.99 9.74 3.82
C LEU A 187 -0.22 8.82 4.04
N LEU A 188 -0.38 8.27 5.24
CA LEU A 188 -1.41 7.29 5.54
C LEU A 188 -2.82 7.89 5.63
N SER A 189 -2.94 9.21 5.72
CA SER A 189 -4.21 9.91 5.53
C SER A 189 -4.76 9.77 4.10
N SER A 190 -3.90 9.49 3.12
CA SER A 190 -4.31 9.12 1.77
C SER A 190 -4.89 7.71 1.75
N ARG A 191 -6.04 7.54 1.09
CA ARG A 191 -6.69 6.23 0.95
C ARG A 191 -5.80 5.23 0.21
N HIS A 192 -5.14 5.68 -0.87
CA HIS A 192 -4.26 4.82 -1.65
C HIS A 192 -3.10 4.27 -0.81
N PHE A 193 -2.40 5.15 -0.10
CA PHE A 193 -1.26 4.73 0.72
C PHE A 193 -1.68 4.01 2.00
N LEU A 194 -2.82 4.38 2.59
CA LEU A 194 -3.44 3.67 3.71
C LEU A 194 -3.62 2.19 3.37
N PHE A 195 -4.35 1.89 2.29
CA PHE A 195 -4.63 0.50 1.93
C PHE A 195 -3.40 -0.22 1.41
N LEU A 196 -2.52 0.45 0.66
CA LEU A 196 -1.26 -0.14 0.23
C LEU A 196 -0.40 -0.59 1.42
N PHE A 197 -0.29 0.26 2.45
CA PHE A 197 0.39 -0.07 3.70
C PHE A 197 -0.33 -1.18 4.45
N PHE A 198 -1.63 -1.01 4.69
CA PHE A 198 -2.40 -1.85 5.59
C PHE A 198 -2.49 -3.30 5.09
N HIS A 199 -2.76 -3.49 3.79
CA HIS A 199 -2.71 -4.82 3.18
C HIS A 199 -1.30 -5.42 3.19
N SER A 200 -0.25 -4.60 3.01
CA SER A 200 1.13 -5.08 3.03
C SER A 200 1.55 -5.54 4.43
N VAL A 201 1.16 -4.81 5.48
CA VAL A 201 1.39 -5.24 6.87
C VAL A 201 0.62 -6.50 7.19
N LEU A 202 -0.66 -6.61 6.78
CA LEU A 202 -1.44 -7.83 6.99
C LEU A 202 -0.75 -9.05 6.36
N ARG A 203 -0.33 -8.95 5.09
CA ARG A 203 0.38 -10.04 4.40
C ARG A 203 1.69 -10.40 5.10
N ALA A 204 2.48 -9.38 5.48
CA ALA A 204 3.75 -9.58 6.17
C ALA A 204 3.53 -10.25 7.55
N TYR A 205 2.55 -9.77 8.32
CA TYR A 205 2.19 -10.33 9.61
C TYR A 205 1.72 -11.78 9.49
N VAL A 206 0.85 -12.11 8.54
CA VAL A 206 0.37 -13.48 8.32
C VAL A 206 1.52 -14.41 7.93
N SER A 207 2.43 -13.96 7.06
CA SER A 207 3.56 -14.78 6.59
C SER A 207 4.49 -15.25 7.72
N THR A 208 4.47 -14.61 8.88
CA THR A 208 5.24 -15.04 10.05
C THR A 208 4.64 -16.25 10.76
N ASN A 209 3.31 -16.41 10.73
CA ASN A 209 2.60 -17.58 11.25
C ASN A 209 1.25 -17.75 10.51
N PRO A 210 1.26 -18.39 9.32
CA PRO A 210 0.10 -18.44 8.44
C PRO A 210 -1.15 -19.09 9.04
N THR A 211 -0.97 -20.09 9.91
CA THR A 211 -2.08 -20.88 10.46
C THR A 211 -2.94 -20.10 11.45
N SER A 212 -2.32 -19.22 12.24
CA SER A 212 -3.04 -18.47 13.30
C SER A 212 -3.32 -17.02 12.95
N ARG A 213 -2.48 -16.38 12.12
CA ARG A 213 -2.55 -14.93 11.88
C ARG A 213 -3.46 -14.55 10.73
N GLY A 214 -3.86 -15.51 9.88
CA GLY A 214 -4.71 -15.27 8.71
C GLY A 214 -6.21 -15.30 8.96
N THR A 215 -6.64 -15.62 10.19
CA THR A 215 -8.02 -16.04 10.50
C THR A 215 -8.87 -14.99 11.21
N LYS A 216 -8.28 -13.85 11.61
CA LYS A 216 -8.99 -12.81 12.36
C LYS A 216 -8.97 -11.47 11.61
N PRO A 217 -9.97 -10.60 11.82
CA PRO A 217 -9.95 -9.24 11.32
C PRO A 217 -8.69 -8.50 11.73
N PHE A 218 -8.25 -7.59 10.87
CA PHE A 218 -7.05 -6.78 11.07
C PHE A 218 -7.48 -5.31 11.15
N ILE A 219 -7.24 -4.66 12.29
CA ILE A 219 -7.65 -3.28 12.56
C ILE A 219 -6.41 -2.40 12.66
N LEU A 220 -6.42 -1.26 11.98
CA LEU A 220 -5.40 -0.22 12.05
C LEU A 220 -5.98 1.00 12.74
N ILE A 221 -5.21 1.57 13.66
CA ILE A 221 -5.54 2.82 14.34
C ILE A 221 -4.32 3.73 14.40
N PHE A 222 -4.51 5.03 14.13
CA PHE A 222 -3.47 6.04 14.30
C PHE A 222 -4.06 7.45 14.49
N PRO A 223 -3.34 8.36 15.18
CA PRO A 223 -3.79 9.73 15.37
C PRO A 223 -3.69 10.53 14.06
N LEU A 224 -4.66 11.42 13.83
CA LEU A 224 -4.61 12.39 12.74
C LEU A 224 -3.85 13.65 13.20
N LEU A 225 -3.17 14.28 12.24
CA LEU A 225 -2.35 15.48 12.45
C LEU A 225 -3.03 16.72 11.86
N GLY A 226 -2.50 17.91 12.16
CA GLY A 226 -2.98 19.18 11.59
C GLY A 226 -4.39 19.55 12.07
N GLU A 227 -5.26 19.96 11.14
CA GLU A 227 -6.64 20.39 11.41
C GLU A 227 -7.51 19.27 12.03
N HIS A 228 -7.08 18.02 11.90
CA HIS A 228 -7.75 16.86 12.48
C HIS A 228 -7.11 16.37 13.78
N SER A 229 -6.22 17.17 14.38
CA SER A 229 -5.66 16.86 15.70
C SER A 229 -6.77 16.59 16.72
N GLY A 230 -6.58 15.56 17.56
CA GLY A 230 -7.59 15.06 18.49
C GLY A 230 -8.52 13.98 17.91
N TRP A 231 -8.42 13.69 16.61
CA TRP A 231 -9.10 12.56 15.97
C TRP A 231 -8.13 11.40 15.71
N TYR A 232 -8.67 10.20 15.68
CA TYR A 232 -7.98 8.97 15.26
C TYR A 232 -8.66 8.43 14.02
N LEU A 233 -7.85 8.00 13.05
CA LEU A 233 -8.34 7.21 11.92
C LEU A 233 -8.34 5.74 12.33
N ILE A 234 -9.45 5.06 12.07
CA ILE A 234 -9.61 3.62 12.23
C ILE A 234 -9.97 3.01 10.88
N SER A 235 -9.24 1.98 10.51
CA SER A 235 -9.53 1.16 9.33
C SER A 235 -9.53 -0.31 9.69
N GLY A 236 -10.33 -1.13 9.00
CA GLY A 236 -10.34 -2.58 9.20
C GLY A 236 -10.32 -3.38 7.90
N LEU A 237 -9.66 -4.52 7.94
CA LEU A 237 -9.63 -5.54 6.89
C LEU A 237 -10.20 -6.85 7.43
N MET A 238 -10.90 -7.57 6.55
CA MET A 238 -11.29 -8.96 6.80
C MET A 238 -10.06 -9.86 6.99
N PRO A 239 -10.21 -11.06 7.60
CA PRO A 239 -9.14 -12.06 7.65
C PRO A 239 -8.52 -12.31 6.27
N LEU A 240 -7.20 -12.49 6.19
CA LEU A 240 -6.53 -12.69 4.90
C LEU A 240 -7.04 -13.93 4.16
N VAL A 241 -7.37 -14.99 4.90
CA VAL A 241 -7.95 -16.22 4.33
C VAL A 241 -9.27 -15.93 3.63
N GLU A 242 -10.12 -15.12 4.24
CA GLU A 242 -11.39 -14.68 3.63
C GLU A 242 -11.16 -13.75 2.45
N ILE A 243 -10.24 -12.78 2.55
CA ILE A 243 -9.89 -11.89 1.43
C ILE A 243 -9.41 -12.69 0.22
N MET A 244 -8.70 -13.80 0.43
CA MET A 244 -8.23 -14.67 -0.65
C MET A 244 -9.32 -15.59 -1.20
N ALA A 245 -10.31 -15.96 -0.39
CA ALA A 245 -11.43 -16.82 -0.78
C ALA A 245 -12.61 -16.05 -1.38
N ASP A 246 -12.75 -14.76 -1.06
CA ASP A 246 -13.92 -13.96 -1.37
C ASP A 246 -14.07 -13.71 -2.88
N THR A 247 -15.21 -14.16 -3.41
CA THR A 247 -15.68 -13.90 -4.78
C THR A 247 -16.70 -12.75 -4.84
N SER A 248 -17.20 -12.28 -3.69
CA SER A 248 -18.27 -11.29 -3.55
C SER A 248 -17.77 -9.85 -3.32
N GLY A 249 -16.55 -9.68 -2.79
CA GLY A 249 -15.94 -8.39 -2.48
C GLY A 249 -16.57 -7.64 -1.29
N LYS A 250 -17.30 -8.33 -0.41
CA LYS A 250 -18.08 -7.71 0.67
C LYS A 250 -17.36 -7.78 2.00
N SER A 251 -17.08 -6.62 2.59
CA SER A 251 -16.55 -6.48 3.96
C SER A 251 -17.68 -6.21 4.96
N VAL A 252 -17.65 -6.89 6.12
CA VAL A 252 -18.56 -6.59 7.23
C VAL A 252 -18.04 -5.50 8.17
N ILE A 253 -16.78 -5.07 8.01
CA ILE A 253 -16.10 -4.11 8.89
C ILE A 253 -16.87 -2.78 9.00
N GLY A 254 -17.25 -2.19 7.87
CA GLY A 254 -17.97 -0.91 7.90
C GLY A 254 -19.34 -0.97 8.58
N SER A 255 -20.01 -2.13 8.51
CA SER A 255 -21.26 -2.36 9.24
C SER A 255 -21.02 -2.53 10.74
N ALA A 256 -19.96 -3.26 11.11
CA ALA A 256 -19.53 -3.42 12.50
C ALA A 256 -19.19 -2.06 13.14
N PHE A 257 -18.42 -1.21 12.47
CA PHE A 257 -18.08 0.13 12.97
C PHE A 257 -19.31 1.01 13.19
N LYS A 258 -20.30 0.96 12.29
CA LYS A 258 -21.57 1.69 12.45
C LYS A 258 -22.37 1.19 13.66
N HIS A 259 -22.39 -0.11 13.90
CA HIS A 259 -23.09 -0.69 15.05
C HIS A 259 -22.41 -0.31 16.35
N VAL A 260 -21.09 -0.48 16.43
CA VAL A 260 -20.27 -0.12 17.59
C VAL A 260 -20.45 1.36 17.95
N ALA A 261 -20.46 2.26 16.96
CA ALA A 261 -20.67 3.68 17.20
C ALA A 261 -22.05 4.00 17.81
N ARG A 262 -23.11 3.31 17.36
CA ARG A 262 -24.47 3.47 17.90
C ARG A 262 -24.58 2.95 19.33
N GLU A 263 -24.07 1.74 19.57
CA GLU A 263 -24.07 1.11 20.90
C GLU A 263 -23.24 1.92 21.91
N ALA A 264 -22.09 2.42 21.46
CA ALA A 264 -21.22 3.25 22.27
C ALA A 264 -21.69 4.70 22.40
N ASN A 265 -22.73 5.13 21.68
CA ASN A 265 -23.12 6.54 21.57
C ASN A 265 -21.92 7.47 21.26
N ILE A 266 -21.07 7.06 20.31
CA ILE A 266 -19.86 7.79 19.88
C ILE A 266 -20.15 8.48 18.54
N GLU A 267 -19.71 9.74 18.43
CA GLU A 267 -19.69 10.46 17.15
C GLU A 267 -18.58 9.89 16.26
N ILE A 268 -18.96 9.36 15.09
CA ILE A 268 -18.02 8.92 14.07
C ILE A 268 -18.13 9.80 12.83
N ARG A 269 -16.98 10.22 12.29
CA ARG A 269 -16.93 10.87 10.98
C ARG A 269 -16.67 9.82 9.91
N HIS A 270 -17.60 9.68 9.00
CA HIS A 270 -17.50 8.74 7.89
C HIS A 270 -16.60 9.30 6.80
N THR A 271 -15.81 8.41 6.18
CA THR A 271 -15.19 8.68 4.89
C THR A 271 -16.03 8.06 3.77
N PHE A 272 -15.62 8.26 2.51
CA PHE A 272 -16.25 7.59 1.38
C PHE A 272 -16.16 6.05 1.48
N ASP A 273 -15.11 5.53 2.11
CA ASP A 273 -14.97 4.10 2.38
C ASP A 273 -15.58 3.77 3.74
N SER A 274 -16.58 2.89 3.75
CA SER A 274 -17.24 2.49 5.00
C SER A 274 -16.31 1.76 5.98
N ASN A 275 -15.21 1.18 5.51
CA ASN A 275 -14.21 0.52 6.34
C ASN A 275 -13.24 1.51 6.98
N VAL A 276 -13.35 2.81 6.69
CA VAL A 276 -12.50 3.86 7.25
C VAL A 276 -13.37 4.91 7.95
N VAL A 277 -13.17 5.05 9.26
CA VAL A 277 -13.91 5.99 10.10
C VAL A 277 -12.93 6.82 10.93
N MET A 278 -13.34 8.01 11.33
CA MET A 278 -12.61 8.81 12.30
C MET A 278 -13.40 8.91 13.60
N ILE A 279 -12.70 8.76 14.72
CA ILE A 279 -13.26 8.86 16.06
C ILE A 279 -12.46 9.86 16.90
N ARG A 280 -13.05 10.40 17.97
CA ARG A 280 -12.31 11.27 18.88
C ARG A 280 -11.35 10.46 19.75
N ALA A 281 -10.23 11.06 20.14
CA ALA A 281 -9.22 10.41 20.97
C ALA A 281 -9.78 9.85 22.30
N LEU A 282 -10.71 10.58 22.92
CA LEU A 282 -11.37 10.20 24.17
C LEU A 282 -12.27 8.96 24.03
N ASP A 283 -12.77 8.68 22.83
CA ASP A 283 -13.69 7.58 22.55
C ASP A 283 -12.96 6.28 22.15
N ARG A 284 -11.65 6.33 21.96
CA ARG A 284 -10.81 5.22 21.45
C ARG A 284 -10.98 3.93 22.22
N PHE A 285 -10.83 3.99 23.54
CA PHE A 285 -10.88 2.80 24.39
C PHE A 285 -12.28 2.19 24.39
N ARG A 286 -13.31 3.02 24.52
CA ARG A 286 -14.71 2.58 24.48
C ARG A 286 -15.07 1.93 23.14
N PHE A 287 -14.64 2.51 22.03
CA PHE A 287 -14.87 1.96 20.69
C PHE A 287 -14.21 0.58 20.52
N LEU A 288 -12.94 0.43 20.91
CA LEU A 288 -12.22 -0.85 20.75
C LEU A 288 -12.81 -1.97 21.61
N ASN A 289 -13.25 -1.67 22.84
CA ASN A 289 -13.85 -2.68 23.72
C ASN A 289 -15.19 -3.19 23.17
N ILE A 290 -16.05 -2.30 22.67
CA ILE A 290 -17.34 -2.70 22.09
C ILE A 290 -17.13 -3.42 20.75
N LEU A 291 -16.13 -3.00 19.95
CA LEU A 291 -15.74 -3.72 18.73
C LEU A 291 -15.27 -5.15 19.03
N GLU A 292 -14.51 -5.35 20.12
CA GLU A 292 -14.10 -6.67 20.57
C GLU A 292 -15.29 -7.57 20.87
N ALA A 293 -16.25 -7.09 21.66
CA ALA A 293 -17.50 -7.81 21.97
C ALA A 293 -18.32 -8.10 20.71
N ARG A 294 -18.37 -7.17 19.74
CA ARG A 294 -19.12 -7.38 18.50
C ARG A 294 -18.56 -8.53 17.67
N PHE A 295 -17.23 -8.65 17.57
CA PHE A 295 -16.60 -9.78 16.89
C PHE A 295 -16.69 -11.11 17.66
N GLU A 296 -17.21 -11.13 18.89
CA GLU A 296 -17.60 -12.39 19.55
C GLU A 296 -18.94 -12.93 19.06
N SER A 297 -19.82 -12.05 18.56
CA SER A 297 -21.19 -12.37 18.14
C SER A 297 -21.35 -12.74 16.66
N ILE A 298 -20.24 -12.80 15.92
CA ILE A 298 -20.14 -13.12 14.48
C ILE A 298 -19.32 -14.39 14.34
#